data_AF-A0A2D9VRB3-F1
#
_entry.id   AF-A0A2D9VRB3-F1
#
_cell.length_a   1.000
_cell.length_b   1.000
_cell.length_c   1.000
_cell.angle_alpha   90.00
_cell.angle_beta   90.00
_cell.angle_gamma   90.00
#
_symmetry.space_group_name_H-M   'P 1'
#
loop_
_entity.id
_entity.type
_entity.pdbx_description
1 polymer ?
#
loop_
_entity_poly.entity_id
_entity_poly.type
_entity_poly.pdbx_seq_one_letter_code
_entity_poly.pdbx_strand_id
1 'polypeptide(L)' 'MNSTIILSVFFVALCFAAICIKILIQKNGQFSGTCASNNPLLNKDGEKCSYCGAEPGDLCKKEENPSEK' A
#
# COMPACT_ATOMS: atom_id res chain seq x y z
N MET A 1 24.74 -26.20 6.86
CA MET A 1 23.93 -25.03 6.48
C MET A 1 23.60 -25.18 5.01
N ASN A 2 22.33 -25.42 4.69
CA ASN A 2 21.93 -25.98 3.40
C ASN A 2 21.98 -24.88 2.33
N SER A 3 22.59 -25.16 1.18
CA SER A 3 22.77 -24.19 0.09
C SER A 3 21.45 -23.59 -0.41
N THR A 4 20.35 -24.33 -0.30
CA THR A 4 18.99 -23.87 -0.61
C THR A 4 18.53 -22.73 0.30
N ILE A 5 18.89 -22.78 1.58
CA ILE A 5 18.50 -21.76 2.55
C ILE A 5 19.23 -20.45 2.24
N ILE A 6 20.54 -20.51 2.01
CA ILE A 6 21.36 -19.33 1.68
C ILE A 6 20.85 -18.66 0.40
N LEU A 7 20.53 -19.47 -0.62
CA LEU A 7 20.00 -18.96 -1.88
C LEU A 7 18.61 -18.32 -1.71
N SER A 8 17.71 -18.97 -0.95
CA SER A 8 16.37 -18.42 -0.70
C SER A 8 16.41 -17.08 0.04
N VAL A 9 17.24 -16.97 1.09
CA VAL A 9 17.39 -15.74 1.88
C VAL A 9 17.99 -14.63 1.02
N PHE A 10 18.94 -14.96 0.15
CA PHE A 10 19.52 -13.99 -0.78
C PHE A 10 18.46 -13.37 -1.71
N PHE A 11 17.59 -14.18 -2.32
CA PHE A 11 16.53 -13.66 -3.19
C PHE A 11 15.50 -12.82 -2.44
N VAL A 12 15.11 -13.24 -1.23
CA VAL A 12 14.19 -12.46 -0.39
C VAL A 12 14.81 -11.11 -0.03
N ALA A 13 16.07 -11.10 0.40
CA ALA A 13 16.79 -9.87 0.74
C ALA A 13 16.89 -8.91 -0.45
N LEU A 14 17.11 -9.43 -1.67
CA LEU A 14 17.14 -8.62 -2.88
C LEU A 14 15.78 -7.96 -3.17
N CYS A 15 14.68 -8.70 -3.06
CA CYS A 15 13.33 -8.14 -3.22
C CYS A 15 13.05 -7.02 -2.20
N PHE A 16 13.41 -7.23 -0.94
CA PHE A 16 13.25 -6.20 0.09
C PHE A 16 14.10 -4.97 -0.20
N ALA A 17 15.37 -5.14 -0.60
CA ALA A 17 16.24 -4.05 -0.99
C ALA A 17 15.65 -3.22 -2.14
N ALA A 18 15.07 -3.88 -3.16
CA ALA A 18 14.43 -3.21 -4.28
C ALA A 18 13.21 -2.38 -3.86
N ILE A 19 12.37 -2.90 -2.95
CA ILE A 19 11.21 -2.17 -2.42
C ILE A 19 11.66 -0.95 -1.61
N CYS A 20 12.67 -1.11 -0.76
CA CYS A 20 13.24 -0.01 0.03
C CYS A 20 13.80 1.11 -0.86
N ILE A 21 14.54 0.76 -1.92
CA ILE A 21 15.06 1.73 -2.88
C ILE A 21 13.92 2.49 -3.56
N LYS A 22 12.86 1.78 -3.99
CA LYS A 22 11.68 2.41 -4.60
C LYS A 22 10.98 3.40 -3.66
N ILE A 23 10.92 3.09 -2.36
CA ILE A 23 10.36 3.99 -1.34
C ILE A 23 11.20 5.27 -1.22
N LEU A 24 12.53 5.15 -1.18
CA LEU A 24 13.43 6.31 -1.07
C LEU A 24 13.42 7.20 -2.33
N ILE A 25 13.22 6.61 -3.51
CA ILE A 25 13.18 7.35 -4.79
C ILE A 25 11.81 7.97 -5.06
N GLN A 26 10.73 7.52 -4.40
CA GLN A 26 9.38 8.07 -4.58
C GLN A 26 9.30 9.52 -4.07
N LYS A 27 9.35 10.47 -5.01
CA LYS A 27 9.23 11.90 -4.71
C LYS A 27 7.83 12.19 -4.13
N ASN A 28 7.82 12.81 -2.94
CA ASN A 28 6.67 13.21 -2.13
C ASN A 28 6.02 12.12 -1.25
N GLY A 29 6.57 10.91 -1.15
CA GLY A 29 6.11 9.90 -0.20
C GLY A 29 4.63 9.47 -0.36
N GLN A 30 3.99 9.88 -1.45
CA GLN A 30 2.59 9.56 -1.72
C GLN A 30 2.51 8.19 -2.37
N PHE A 31 2.28 7.19 -1.52
CA PHE A 31 1.87 5.88 -1.97
C PHE A 31 0.43 6.00 -2.48
N SER A 32 0.25 5.92 -3.80
CA SER A 32 -1.07 5.93 -4.43
C SER A 32 -1.96 4.89 -3.74
N GLY A 33 -3.00 5.36 -3.03
CA GLY A 33 -3.91 4.50 -2.30
C GLY A 33 -3.34 3.97 -0.98
N THR A 34 -3.07 4.85 -0.02
CA THR A 34 -2.77 4.47 1.38
C THR A 34 -3.87 3.60 2.02
N CYS A 35 -5.05 3.55 1.40
CA CYS A 35 -6.13 2.60 1.67
C CYS A 35 -6.36 1.69 0.46
N ALA A 36 -6.29 0.36 0.64
CA ALA A 36 -6.50 -0.63 -0.43
C ALA A 36 -7.87 -0.46 -1.13
N SER A 37 -8.90 -0.05 -0.39
CA SER A 37 -10.25 0.17 -0.93
C SER A 37 -10.36 1.41 -1.83
N ASN A 38 -9.44 2.37 -1.70
CA ASN A 38 -9.34 3.57 -2.54
C ASN A 38 -8.28 3.42 -3.64
N ASN A 39 -7.69 2.23 -3.81
CA ASN A 39 -6.72 2.00 -4.87
C ASN A 39 -7.43 1.89 -6.23
N PRO A 40 -7.17 2.77 -7.21
CA PRO A 40 -7.82 2.73 -8.53
C PRO A 40 -7.51 1.47 -9.35
N LEU A 41 -6.45 0.72 -9.02
CA LEU A 41 -6.19 -0.60 -9.61
C LEU A 41 -7.15 -1.69 -9.12
N LEU A 42 -7.66 -1.55 -7.89
CA LEU A 42 -8.54 -2.54 -7.24
C LEU A 42 -10.00 -2.10 -7.33
N ASN A 43 -10.28 -0.82 -7.12
CA ASN A 43 -11.59 -0.22 -7.19
C ASN A 43 -11.82 0.39 -8.59
N LYS A 44 -12.17 -0.49 -9.55
CA LYS A 44 -12.39 -0.14 -10.96
C LYS A 44 -13.75 0.51 -11.20
N ASP A 45 -14.71 0.22 -10.34
CA ASP A 45 -16.09 0.69 -10.45
C ASP A 45 -16.29 2.07 -9.76
N GLY A 46 -15.24 2.61 -9.15
CA GLY A 46 -15.26 3.94 -8.52
C GLY A 46 -16.14 3.99 -7.28
N GLU A 47 -16.28 2.87 -6.57
CA GLU A 47 -17.12 2.77 -5.38
C GLU A 47 -16.52 3.57 -4.23
N LYS A 48 -17.38 4.04 -3.32
CA LYS A 48 -16.90 4.67 -2.08
C LYS A 48 -16.21 3.64 -1.21
N CYS A 49 -15.15 4.06 -0.52
CA CYS A 49 -14.43 3.18 0.40
C CYS A 49 -15.40 2.61 1.45
N SER A 50 -15.62 1.30 1.46
CA SER A 50 -16.57 0.65 2.38
C SER A 50 -16.17 0.74 3.86
N TYR A 51 -14.93 1.20 4.13
CA TYR A 51 -14.38 1.31 5.47
C TYR A 51 -14.51 2.71 6.09
N CYS A 52 -14.52 3.76 5.28
CA CYS A 52 -14.54 5.15 5.77
C CYS A 52 -15.39 6.11 4.93
N GLY A 53 -16.10 5.62 3.91
CA GLY A 53 -16.98 6.43 3.05
C GLY A 53 -16.26 7.43 2.13
N ALA A 54 -14.92 7.44 2.11
CA ALA A 54 -14.14 8.34 1.24
C ALA A 54 -14.41 8.06 -0.24
N GLU A 55 -14.43 9.12 -1.05
CA GLU A 55 -14.57 9.00 -2.51
C GLU A 55 -13.24 8.55 -3.14
N PRO A 56 -13.26 7.99 -4.37
CA PRO A 56 -12.04 7.60 -5.07
C PRO A 56 -11.10 8.81 -5.25
N GLY A 57 -9.91 8.76 -4.64
CA GLY A 57 -8.93 9.85 -4.67
C GLY A 57 -8.94 10.76 -3.45
N ASP A 58 -9.96 10.68 -2.59
CA ASP A 58 -9.97 11.36 -1.29
C ASP A 58 -9.05 10.66 -0.27
N LEU A 59 -8.57 11.45 0.69
CA LEU A 59 -7.90 10.94 1.90
C LEU A 59 -8.91 10.21 2.80
N CYS A 60 -8.41 9.27 3.61
CA CYS A 60 -9.24 8.50 4.54
C CYS A 60 -9.88 9.42 5.60
N LYS A 61 -11.23 9.45 5.67
CA LYS A 61 -12.00 10.36 6.55
C LYS A 61 -12.16 9.87 8.00
N LYS A 62 -11.41 8.84 8.41
CA LYS A 62 -11.61 8.16 9.71
C LYS A 62 -11.30 9.03 10.92
N GLU A 63 -10.37 9.98 10.81
CA GLU A 63 -10.04 10.88 11.91
C GLU A 63 -11.04 12.03 12.07
N GLU A 64 -11.78 12.36 11.01
CA GLU A 64 -12.73 13.48 10.99
C GLU A 64 -14.12 13.07 11.50
N ASN A 65 -14.48 11.78 11.40
CA ASN A 65 -15.76 11.25 11.88
C ASN A 65 -15.59 9.97 12.71
N PRO A 66 -15.37 10.07 14.04
CA PRO A 66 -15.24 8.93 14.93
C PRO A 66 -16.53 8.09 15.11
N SER A 67 -17.68 8.55 14.60
CA SER A 67 -19.01 7.95 14.86
C SER A 67 -19.51 6.98 13.79
N GLU A 68 -18.83 6.82 12.66
CA GLU A 68 -19.26 5.83 11.66
C GLU A 68 -18.53 4.50 11.92
N LYS A 69 -19.19 3.66 12.73
CA LYS A 69 -18.76 2.32 13.11
C LYS A 69 -19.53 1.28 12.32
#